data_AF-A0A5J4WQH9-F1
#
_entry.id   AF-A0A5J4WQH9-F1
#
_cell.length_a   1.000
_cell.length_b   1.000
_cell.length_c   1.000
_cell.angle_alpha   90.00
_cell.angle_beta   90.00
_cell.angle_gamma   90.00
#
_symmetry.space_group_name_H-M   'P 1'
#
loop_
_entity.id
_entity.type
_entity.pdbx_description
1 polymer ?
#
loop_
_entity_poly.entity_id
_entity_poly.type
_entity_poly.pdbx_seq_one_letter_code
_entity_poly.pdbx_strand_id
1 'polypeptide(L)'
;MTISKVEFKFQHFNASNNFKINPSFALIDLGNKQQQSLLFLFDCIFDSAPGITENNIIQVHIQNAAIAYFDNCTFNGIGKNQYTNITMIDVLLCQNISFQLCKFQNTAISRQLEAVHIYSFIENASISIIDCQFTNITSSYPKQSAALGIYAYDNLSVQITWTNFTNCSALNSEVGAIFVSNFFEEHMISYFQITNNIFRNNYGINAGSIFCNIIYLNEKLNFSSNTLISNMNNQTKQIGKDAQLTFYEPPIDWSQSSTAEMIVDWFNGSTSDAKKDSVYFQAYRNKVMFMSGSITLQHPPNWGKLSTHSLIGIIVGSVVIVASIVIIIIFVVLWYNKKKQYQQTSNFESSRLILRTSYRSI
;
A
#
# COMPACT_ATOMS: atom_id res chain seq x y z
N MET A 1 17.56 -16.19 -22.15
CA MET A 1 18.35 -14.95 -22.04
C MET A 1 18.76 -14.76 -20.60
N THR A 2 20.04 -14.49 -20.35
CA THR A 2 20.56 -14.22 -19.00
C THR A 2 21.27 -12.88 -19.01
N ILE A 3 20.92 -12.00 -18.09
CA ILE A 3 21.52 -10.66 -17.95
C ILE A 3 21.91 -10.47 -16.49
N SER A 4 23.07 -9.88 -16.24
CA SER A 4 23.54 -9.61 -14.90
C SER A 4 24.21 -8.24 -14.79
N LYS A 5 23.98 -7.52 -13.67
CA LYS A 5 24.66 -6.26 -13.31
C LYS A 5 24.51 -5.16 -14.36
N VAL A 6 23.31 -5.02 -14.91
CA VAL A 6 22.99 -3.97 -15.88
C VAL A 6 21.98 -3.00 -15.28
N GLU A 7 22.21 -1.70 -15.53
CA GLU A 7 21.26 -0.64 -15.24
C GLU A 7 20.52 -0.26 -16.53
N PHE A 8 19.19 -0.38 -16.51
CA PHE A 8 18.30 -0.04 -17.61
C PHE A 8 17.56 1.25 -17.30
N LYS A 9 17.54 2.17 -18.27
CA LYS A 9 16.89 3.47 -18.16
C LYS A 9 16.13 3.81 -19.42
N PHE A 10 14.96 4.38 -19.24
CA PHE A 10 14.25 5.05 -20.33
C PHE A 10 14.95 6.37 -20.69
N GLN A 11 15.06 6.64 -21.98
CA GLN A 11 15.40 7.96 -22.48
C GLN A 11 14.11 8.75 -22.66
N HIS A 12 14.07 9.99 -22.17
CA HIS A 12 12.94 10.89 -22.38
C HIS A 12 13.40 12.08 -23.22
N PHE A 13 12.54 12.49 -24.16
CA PHE A 13 12.80 13.61 -25.04
C PHE A 13 11.66 14.61 -24.91
N ASN A 14 12.01 15.87 -24.68
CA ASN A 14 11.07 16.97 -24.64
C ASN A 14 11.20 17.73 -25.97
N ALA A 15 10.48 17.28 -27.00
CA ALA A 15 10.49 17.90 -28.31
C ALA A 15 9.08 18.46 -28.60
N SER A 16 9.00 19.79 -28.75
CA SER A 16 7.89 20.48 -29.41
C SER A 16 6.50 20.09 -28.89
N ASN A 17 6.29 20.17 -27.56
CA ASN A 17 5.03 19.87 -26.85
C ASN A 17 4.59 18.39 -26.78
N ASN A 18 5.39 17.44 -27.28
CA ASN A 18 5.09 16.02 -27.15
C ASN A 18 6.14 15.31 -26.28
N PHE A 19 5.71 14.86 -25.11
CA PHE A 19 6.51 14.05 -24.21
C PHE A 19 6.69 12.65 -24.83
N LYS A 20 7.95 12.25 -25.08
CA LYS A 20 8.28 10.94 -25.65
C LYS A 20 9.25 10.17 -24.77
N ILE A 21 8.99 8.87 -24.62
CA ILE A 21 9.87 7.91 -23.95
C ILE A 21 10.38 6.89 -24.97
N ASN A 22 11.66 6.53 -24.88
CA ASN A 22 12.32 5.51 -25.67
C ASN A 22 13.03 4.50 -24.73
N PRO A 23 12.84 3.18 -24.89
CA PRO A 23 11.88 2.52 -25.79
C PRO A 23 10.43 2.90 -25.48
N SER A 24 9.58 2.92 -26.50
CA SER A 24 8.18 3.36 -26.39
C SER A 24 7.24 2.30 -25.80
N PHE A 25 7.76 1.12 -25.48
CA PHE A 25 7.01 0.00 -24.91
C PHE A 25 7.71 -0.57 -23.67
N ALA A 26 8.84 -1.28 -23.83
CA ALA A 26 9.55 -1.87 -22.70
C ALA A 26 11.08 -1.85 -22.79
N LEU A 27 11.76 -1.83 -21.64
CA LEU A 27 13.23 -1.93 -21.56
C LEU A 27 13.69 -3.36 -21.87
N ILE A 28 12.94 -4.34 -21.37
CA ILE A 28 13.05 -5.75 -21.75
C ILE A 28 11.66 -6.20 -22.19
N ASP A 29 11.58 -6.73 -23.41
CA ASP A 29 10.38 -7.39 -23.94
C ASP A 29 10.75 -8.84 -24.27
N LEU A 30 10.20 -9.78 -23.51
CA LEU A 30 10.39 -11.21 -23.72
C LEU A 30 9.06 -11.80 -24.18
N GLY A 31 8.89 -12.01 -25.49
CA GLY A 31 7.73 -12.72 -26.00
C GLY A 31 7.85 -13.16 -27.46
N ASN A 32 7.47 -14.41 -27.72
CA ASN A 32 7.21 -14.93 -29.07
C ASN A 32 6.19 -16.08 -28.98
N LYS A 33 5.61 -16.48 -30.11
CA LYS A 33 4.55 -17.50 -30.27
C LYS A 33 4.93 -18.92 -29.82
N GLN A 34 6.11 -19.17 -29.25
CA GLN A 34 6.58 -20.49 -28.83
C GLN A 34 6.89 -20.49 -27.32
N GLN A 35 6.24 -21.40 -26.58
CA GLN A 35 6.25 -21.56 -25.11
C GLN A 35 7.62 -21.99 -24.50
N GLN A 36 8.75 -21.43 -24.95
CA GLN A 36 10.08 -21.87 -24.50
C GLN A 36 11.03 -20.73 -24.13
N SER A 37 10.54 -19.49 -24.09
CA SER A 37 11.38 -18.36 -23.71
C SER A 37 11.76 -18.46 -22.23
N LEU A 38 13.05 -18.24 -21.94
CA LEU A 38 13.62 -18.22 -20.60
C LEU A 38 14.28 -16.86 -20.34
N LEU A 39 14.03 -16.27 -19.18
CA LEU A 39 14.67 -15.04 -18.74
C LEU A 39 15.24 -15.21 -17.33
N PHE A 40 16.52 -14.84 -17.18
CA PHE A 40 17.21 -14.80 -15.90
C PHE A 40 17.87 -13.44 -15.73
N LEU A 41 17.49 -12.70 -14.70
CA LEU A 41 18.02 -11.37 -14.39
C LEU A 41 18.65 -11.39 -12.99
N PHE A 42 19.91 -10.95 -12.89
CA PHE A 42 20.68 -10.96 -11.64
C PHE A 42 21.28 -9.59 -11.37
N ASP A 43 21.07 -9.01 -10.19
CA ASP A 43 21.66 -7.74 -9.79
C ASP A 43 21.38 -6.58 -10.78
N CYS A 44 20.24 -6.60 -11.47
CA CYS A 44 19.88 -5.55 -12.44
C CYS A 44 19.12 -4.40 -11.76
N ILE A 45 19.26 -3.20 -12.31
CA ILE A 45 18.54 -2.00 -11.86
C ILE A 45 17.69 -1.48 -13.02
N PHE A 46 16.44 -1.12 -12.76
CA PHE A 46 15.51 -0.55 -13.73
C PHE A 46 14.98 0.77 -13.20
N ASP A 47 15.19 1.87 -13.94
CA ASP A 47 14.66 3.18 -13.57
C ASP A 47 13.56 3.62 -14.53
N SER A 48 12.43 4.03 -13.96
CA SER A 48 11.34 4.70 -14.67
C SER A 48 11.75 6.11 -15.13
N ALA A 49 11.00 6.63 -16.09
CA ALA A 49 11.05 8.03 -16.51
C ALA A 49 9.81 8.80 -16.03
N PRO A 50 9.93 10.13 -15.82
CA PRO A 50 8.79 10.97 -15.50
C PRO A 50 7.78 11.00 -16.65
N GLY A 51 6.58 11.53 -16.40
CA GLY A 51 5.59 11.79 -17.44
C GLY A 51 4.57 10.67 -17.66
N ILE A 52 3.50 11.03 -18.38
CA ILE A 52 2.40 10.16 -18.75
C ILE A 52 2.35 10.14 -20.28
N THR A 53 2.49 8.96 -20.86
CA THR A 53 2.35 8.76 -22.31
C THR A 53 0.95 8.24 -22.65
N GLU A 54 0.63 8.15 -23.95
CA GLU A 54 -0.63 7.55 -24.39
C GLU A 54 -0.65 6.03 -24.17
N ASN A 55 0.49 5.37 -24.38
CA ASN A 55 0.65 3.92 -24.27
C ASN A 55 1.05 3.49 -22.87
N ASN A 56 0.66 2.28 -22.43
CA ASN A 56 1.26 1.69 -21.24
C ASN A 56 2.72 1.33 -21.55
N ILE A 57 3.63 1.79 -20.68
CA ILE A 57 5.06 1.51 -20.79
C ILE A 57 5.43 0.58 -19.64
N ILE A 58 6.37 -0.33 -19.86
CA ILE A 58 6.68 -1.40 -18.91
C ILE A 58 8.20 -1.51 -18.77
N GLN A 59 8.77 -1.64 -17.57
CA GLN A 59 10.22 -1.86 -17.46
C GLN A 59 10.55 -3.27 -18.00
N VAL A 60 9.87 -4.31 -17.52
CA VAL A 60 10.02 -5.68 -18.02
C VAL A 60 8.66 -6.27 -18.39
N HIS A 61 8.46 -6.51 -19.68
CA HIS A 61 7.29 -7.21 -20.22
C HIS A 61 7.68 -8.65 -20.55
N ILE A 62 6.89 -9.62 -20.07
CA ILE A 62 7.07 -11.04 -20.32
C ILE A 62 5.77 -11.60 -20.87
N GLN A 63 5.83 -12.29 -22.01
CA GLN A 63 4.70 -12.94 -22.63
C GLN A 63 5.06 -14.35 -23.12
N ASN A 64 4.24 -15.36 -22.81
CA ASN A 64 4.40 -16.75 -23.29
C ASN A 64 5.78 -17.35 -22.97
N ALA A 65 6.21 -17.27 -21.71
CA ALA A 65 7.52 -17.73 -21.26
C ALA A 65 7.45 -18.99 -20.40
N ALA A 66 8.44 -19.87 -20.50
CA ALA A 66 8.54 -21.03 -19.62
C ALA A 66 9.07 -20.63 -18.24
N ILE A 67 10.07 -19.74 -18.19
CA ILE A 67 10.69 -19.32 -16.93
C ILE A 67 11.04 -17.83 -17.00
N ALA A 68 10.70 -17.10 -15.94
CA ALA A 68 11.21 -15.78 -15.65
C ALA A 68 11.74 -15.75 -14.20
N TYR A 69 13.04 -15.60 -14.04
CA TYR A 69 13.72 -15.60 -12.76
C TYR A 69 14.46 -14.28 -12.55
N PHE A 70 14.22 -13.66 -11.39
CA PHE A 70 14.79 -12.38 -11.00
C PHE A 70 15.40 -12.53 -9.62
N ASP A 71 16.68 -12.21 -9.50
CA ASP A 71 17.42 -12.29 -8.24
C ASP A 71 18.14 -10.97 -7.99
N ASN A 72 17.88 -10.40 -6.81
CA ASN A 72 18.48 -9.15 -6.33
C ASN A 72 18.31 -7.96 -7.30
N CYS A 73 17.23 -7.94 -8.08
CA CYS A 73 16.90 -6.84 -8.99
C CYS A 73 16.18 -5.69 -8.27
N THR A 74 16.44 -4.44 -8.68
CA THR A 74 15.78 -3.25 -8.16
C THR A 74 15.01 -2.52 -9.26
N PHE A 75 13.74 -2.23 -9.01
CA PHE A 75 12.82 -1.52 -9.89
C PHE A 75 12.41 -0.20 -9.22
N ASN A 76 12.88 0.91 -9.78
CA ASN A 76 12.65 2.25 -9.27
C ASN A 76 11.59 2.97 -10.11
N GLY A 77 10.59 3.52 -9.44
CA GLY A 77 9.72 4.54 -10.00
C GLY A 77 10.36 5.93 -9.93
N ILE A 78 9.54 6.96 -10.13
CA ILE A 78 9.95 8.37 -10.15
C ILE A 78 9.64 9.14 -8.85
N GLY A 79 9.14 8.44 -7.84
CA GLY A 79 8.65 8.98 -6.58
C GLY A 79 7.15 8.86 -6.40
N LYS A 80 6.69 9.09 -5.16
CA LYS A 80 5.27 8.94 -4.75
C LYS A 80 4.36 10.12 -5.16
N ASN A 81 4.95 11.25 -5.53
CA ASN A 81 4.24 12.51 -5.79
C ASN A 81 4.05 12.81 -7.28
N GLN A 82 4.65 12.00 -8.15
CA GLN A 82 4.59 12.18 -9.60
C GLN A 82 3.98 10.92 -10.20
N TYR A 83 2.84 11.09 -10.85
CA TYR A 83 2.18 9.98 -11.54
C TYR A 83 2.92 9.63 -12.82
N THR A 84 3.06 8.34 -13.06
CA THR A 84 3.55 7.73 -14.28
C THR A 84 2.57 6.67 -14.77
N ASN A 85 2.69 6.28 -16.02
CA ASN A 85 2.03 5.09 -16.57
C ASN A 85 3.02 3.97 -16.86
N ILE A 86 4.21 4.02 -16.25
CA ILE A 86 5.22 2.97 -16.36
C ILE A 86 4.98 1.92 -15.26
N THR A 87 4.58 0.73 -15.69
CA THR A 87 4.54 -0.47 -14.86
C THR A 87 5.95 -1.04 -14.72
N MET A 88 6.31 -1.58 -13.55
CA MET A 88 7.64 -2.16 -13.37
C MET A 88 7.70 -3.52 -14.07
N ILE A 89 6.74 -4.39 -13.78
CA ILE A 89 6.69 -5.72 -14.38
C ILE A 89 5.26 -6.04 -14.82
N ASP A 90 5.15 -6.49 -16.07
CA ASP A 90 3.95 -7.11 -16.60
C ASP A 90 4.29 -8.51 -17.09
N VAL A 91 3.67 -9.52 -16.49
CA VAL A 91 3.84 -10.92 -16.90
C VAL A 91 2.51 -11.48 -17.37
N LEU A 92 2.50 -11.89 -18.62
CA LEU A 92 1.40 -12.57 -19.27
C LEU A 92 1.85 -13.99 -19.61
N LEU A 93 1.18 -15.00 -19.05
CA LEU A 93 1.34 -16.39 -19.51
C LEU A 93 2.77 -16.88 -19.34
N CYS A 94 3.23 -16.89 -18.10
CA CYS A 94 4.50 -17.51 -17.75
C CYS A 94 4.28 -18.72 -16.83
N GLN A 95 4.87 -19.85 -17.19
CA GLN A 95 4.73 -21.09 -16.40
C GLN A 95 5.39 -20.93 -15.03
N ASN A 96 6.62 -20.41 -14.97
CA ASN A 96 7.35 -20.27 -13.72
C ASN A 96 7.90 -18.86 -13.57
N ILE A 97 7.43 -18.14 -12.57
CA ILE A 97 7.89 -16.79 -12.24
C ILE A 97 8.48 -16.83 -10.84
N SER A 98 9.69 -16.31 -10.68
CA SER A 98 10.32 -16.19 -9.38
C SER A 98 11.02 -14.85 -9.21
N PHE A 99 10.68 -14.17 -8.12
CA PHE A 99 11.33 -12.97 -7.63
C PHE A 99 11.98 -13.29 -6.29
N GLN A 100 13.29 -13.09 -6.20
CA GLN A 100 14.06 -13.32 -4.99
C GLN A 100 14.87 -12.07 -4.67
N LEU A 101 14.81 -11.59 -3.43
CA LEU A 101 15.59 -10.42 -2.97
C LEU A 101 15.32 -9.13 -3.79
N CYS A 102 14.20 -9.07 -4.52
CA CYS A 102 13.88 -7.95 -5.39
C CYS A 102 13.27 -6.77 -4.63
N LYS A 103 13.49 -5.56 -5.15
CA LYS A 103 12.92 -4.32 -4.61
C LYS A 103 12.08 -3.61 -5.66
N PHE A 104 10.85 -3.29 -5.33
CA PHE A 104 9.90 -2.51 -6.13
C PHE A 104 9.55 -1.26 -5.33
N GLN A 105 9.92 -0.08 -5.83
CA GLN A 105 9.84 1.10 -4.98
C GLN A 105 9.55 2.42 -5.68
N ASN A 106 8.96 3.33 -4.89
CA ASN A 106 8.84 4.76 -5.18
C ASN A 106 8.13 5.04 -6.51
N THR A 107 6.92 4.54 -6.68
CA THR A 107 6.12 4.81 -7.89
C THR A 107 4.70 5.23 -7.54
N ALA A 108 4.12 6.10 -8.36
CA ALA A 108 2.70 6.37 -8.37
C ALA A 108 2.16 6.11 -9.78
N ILE A 109 1.33 5.10 -9.96
CA ILE A 109 0.86 4.64 -11.26
C ILE A 109 -0.61 5.03 -11.45
N SER A 110 -0.92 5.67 -12.59
CA SER A 110 -2.26 6.20 -12.89
C SER A 110 -2.95 5.56 -14.10
N ARG A 111 -2.55 4.35 -14.51
CA ARG A 111 -3.09 3.61 -15.66
C ARG A 111 -3.50 2.19 -15.29
N GLN A 112 -3.80 1.32 -16.24
CA GLN A 112 -4.57 0.10 -15.99
C GLN A 112 -3.88 -1.00 -15.19
N LEU A 113 -2.54 -1.07 -15.20
CA LEU A 113 -1.79 -2.18 -14.60
C LEU A 113 -1.13 -1.78 -13.27
N GLU A 114 -1.01 -2.72 -12.35
CA GLU A 114 -0.28 -2.58 -11.08
C GLU A 114 1.21 -2.29 -11.30
N ALA A 115 1.95 -2.06 -10.21
CA ALA A 115 3.41 -1.96 -10.30
C ALA A 115 4.02 -3.29 -10.73
N VAL A 116 3.54 -4.39 -10.16
CA VAL A 116 3.80 -5.75 -10.61
C VAL A 116 2.46 -6.41 -10.92
N HIS A 117 2.21 -6.65 -12.20
CA HIS A 117 1.03 -7.32 -12.70
C HIS A 117 1.42 -8.70 -13.22
N ILE A 118 0.76 -9.74 -12.70
CA ILE A 118 0.96 -11.12 -13.13
C ILE A 118 -0.39 -11.70 -13.51
N TYR A 119 -0.49 -12.12 -14.76
CA TYR A 119 -1.68 -12.74 -15.34
C TYR A 119 -1.30 -14.11 -15.91
N SER A 120 -1.86 -15.18 -15.35
CA SER A 120 -1.60 -16.55 -15.79
C SER A 120 -2.90 -17.30 -16.08
N PHE A 121 -3.00 -17.84 -17.29
CA PHE A 121 -3.95 -18.92 -17.64
C PHE A 121 -3.24 -20.24 -17.96
N ILE A 122 -1.97 -20.36 -17.60
CA ILE A 122 -1.20 -21.57 -17.87
C ILE A 122 -1.47 -22.58 -16.75
N GLU A 123 -1.90 -23.78 -17.12
CA GLU A 123 -2.08 -24.90 -16.20
C GLU A 123 -0.79 -25.23 -15.45
N ASN A 124 -0.89 -25.43 -14.14
CA ASN A 124 0.21 -25.75 -13.24
C ASN A 124 1.30 -24.68 -13.17
N ALA A 125 0.95 -23.42 -13.40
CA ALA A 125 1.88 -22.32 -13.25
C ALA A 125 2.34 -22.17 -11.78
N SER A 126 3.54 -21.65 -11.59
CA SER A 126 4.14 -21.40 -10.28
C SER A 126 4.66 -19.98 -10.19
N ILE A 127 4.26 -19.27 -9.14
CA ILE A 127 4.71 -17.92 -8.82
C ILE A 127 5.36 -17.96 -7.44
N SER A 128 6.60 -17.48 -7.34
CA SER A 128 7.33 -17.40 -6.07
C SER A 128 7.88 -16.00 -5.85
N ILE A 129 7.49 -15.35 -4.76
CA ILE A 129 7.96 -14.02 -4.35
C ILE A 129 8.56 -14.18 -2.95
N ILE A 130 9.88 -14.12 -2.87
CA ILE A 130 10.63 -14.53 -1.69
C ILE A 130 11.60 -13.41 -1.28
N ASP A 131 11.50 -12.97 -0.02
CA ASP A 131 12.38 -11.95 0.54
C ASP A 131 12.43 -10.65 -0.29
N CYS A 132 11.27 -10.27 -0.84
CA CYS A 132 11.13 -9.07 -1.68
C CYS A 132 10.66 -7.86 -0.86
N GLN A 133 10.75 -6.67 -1.46
CA GLN A 133 10.28 -5.42 -0.84
C GLN A 133 9.43 -4.62 -1.83
N PHE A 134 8.23 -4.24 -1.41
CA PHE A 134 7.33 -3.33 -2.11
C PHE A 134 7.16 -2.09 -1.24
N THR A 135 7.69 -0.95 -1.67
CA THR A 135 7.79 0.25 -0.80
C THR A 135 7.36 1.53 -1.51
N ASN A 136 6.48 2.31 -0.89
CA ASN A 136 5.99 3.60 -1.42
C ASN A 136 5.42 3.46 -2.85
N ILE A 137 4.43 2.58 -3.01
CA ILE A 137 3.75 2.33 -4.28
C ILE A 137 2.32 2.86 -4.16
N THR A 138 1.93 3.78 -5.04
CA THR A 138 0.56 4.30 -5.09
C THR A 138 -0.09 3.91 -6.42
N SER A 139 -1.22 3.20 -6.36
CA SER A 139 -2.08 2.91 -7.50
C SER A 139 -3.30 3.82 -7.43
N SER A 140 -3.59 4.58 -8.49
CA SER A 140 -4.71 5.53 -8.50
C SER A 140 -5.79 5.21 -9.53
N TYR A 141 -5.59 4.21 -10.38
CA TYR A 141 -6.58 3.87 -11.39
C TYR A 141 -7.64 2.91 -10.81
N PRO A 142 -8.94 3.12 -11.06
CA PRO A 142 -10.00 2.31 -10.43
C PRO A 142 -9.99 0.82 -10.75
N LYS A 143 -9.31 0.40 -11.83
CA LYS A 143 -9.17 -1.03 -12.18
C LYS A 143 -7.84 -1.66 -11.72
N GLN A 144 -6.90 -0.89 -11.19
CA GLN A 144 -5.65 -1.43 -10.63
C GLN A 144 -5.93 -1.95 -9.24
N SER A 145 -5.83 -3.24 -8.98
CA SER A 145 -6.27 -3.77 -7.70
C SER A 145 -5.27 -3.53 -6.55
N ALA A 146 -3.95 -3.40 -6.82
CA ALA A 146 -2.91 -3.39 -5.78
C ALA A 146 -1.54 -2.83 -6.20
N ALA A 147 -0.53 -2.95 -5.33
CA ALA A 147 0.89 -2.85 -5.71
C ALA A 147 1.37 -4.12 -6.45
N LEU A 148 0.92 -5.28 -5.98
CA LEU A 148 1.11 -6.60 -6.61
C LEU A 148 -0.26 -7.20 -6.93
N GLY A 149 -0.57 -7.34 -8.23
CA GLY A 149 -1.78 -7.99 -8.72
C GLY A 149 -1.47 -9.36 -9.32
N ILE A 150 -2.13 -10.41 -8.83
CA ILE A 150 -2.01 -11.77 -9.36
C ILE A 150 -3.39 -12.26 -9.79
N TYR A 151 -3.51 -12.55 -11.09
CA TYR A 151 -4.74 -12.99 -11.74
C TYR A 151 -4.53 -14.40 -12.29
N ALA A 152 -5.22 -15.37 -11.71
CA ALA A 152 -5.11 -16.79 -12.02
C ALA A 152 -6.35 -17.28 -12.78
N TYR A 153 -6.16 -17.99 -13.88
CA TYR A 153 -7.26 -18.59 -14.65
C TYR A 153 -7.24 -20.12 -14.63
N ASP A 154 -6.13 -20.72 -14.20
CA ASP A 154 -5.92 -22.17 -14.17
C ASP A 154 -5.22 -22.58 -12.86
N ASN A 155 -4.95 -23.88 -12.67
CA ASN A 155 -4.17 -24.44 -11.57
C ASN A 155 -2.88 -23.64 -11.35
N LEU A 156 -2.80 -22.93 -10.22
CA LEU A 156 -1.68 -22.04 -9.92
C LEU A 156 -1.16 -22.31 -8.51
N SER A 157 0.15 -22.38 -8.36
CA SER A 157 0.82 -22.34 -7.06
C SER A 157 1.45 -20.97 -6.85
N VAL A 158 0.95 -20.21 -5.88
CA VAL A 158 1.49 -18.91 -5.49
C VAL A 158 2.09 -19.02 -4.10
N GLN A 159 3.38 -18.69 -3.99
CA GLN A 159 4.08 -18.55 -2.73
C GLN A 159 4.62 -17.13 -2.59
N ILE A 160 4.20 -16.43 -1.54
CA ILE A 160 4.70 -15.10 -1.16
C ILE A 160 5.18 -15.21 0.28
N THR A 161 6.49 -15.12 0.51
CA THR A 161 7.06 -15.33 1.84
C THR A 161 8.23 -14.41 2.15
N TRP A 162 8.37 -14.06 3.43
CA TRP A 162 9.39 -13.13 3.93
C TRP A 162 9.43 -11.78 3.20
N THR A 163 8.32 -11.39 2.58
CA THR A 163 8.21 -10.18 1.76
C THR A 163 7.63 -9.03 2.57
N ASN A 164 8.15 -7.81 2.34
CA ASN A 164 7.70 -6.60 3.02
C ASN A 164 6.89 -5.71 2.08
N PHE A 165 5.68 -5.34 2.49
CA PHE A 165 4.83 -4.36 1.82
C PHE A 165 4.66 -3.15 2.74
N THR A 166 5.26 -2.02 2.38
CA THR A 166 5.28 -0.82 3.22
C THR A 166 4.83 0.42 2.46
N ASN A 167 3.82 1.13 2.99
CA ASN A 167 3.26 2.33 2.37
C ASN A 167 2.75 2.06 0.92
N CYS A 168 2.13 0.91 0.69
CA CYS A 168 1.44 0.60 -0.56
C CYS A 168 -0.01 1.10 -0.47
N SER A 169 -0.46 1.90 -1.43
CA SER A 169 -1.76 2.57 -1.37
C SER A 169 -2.54 2.44 -2.68
N ALA A 170 -3.79 2.03 -2.60
CA ALA A 170 -4.76 2.10 -3.69
C ALA A 170 -5.80 3.17 -3.39
N LEU A 171 -5.71 4.32 -4.05
CA LEU A 171 -6.59 5.47 -3.76
C LEU A 171 -8.02 5.23 -4.23
N ASN A 172 -8.18 4.56 -5.37
CA ASN A 172 -9.46 4.35 -6.04
C ASN A 172 -9.77 2.86 -6.27
N SER A 173 -9.07 1.97 -5.59
CA SER A 173 -9.20 0.53 -5.82
C SER A 173 -9.16 -0.28 -4.53
N GLU A 174 -9.34 -1.59 -4.68
CA GLU A 174 -9.73 -2.51 -3.63
C GLU A 174 -8.66 -2.63 -2.53
N VAL A 175 -7.38 -2.80 -2.85
CA VAL A 175 -6.36 -3.10 -1.83
C VAL A 175 -5.03 -2.39 -2.04
N GLY A 176 -4.37 -2.03 -0.95
CA GLY A 176 -3.08 -1.34 -1.01
C GLY A 176 -1.94 -2.23 -1.51
N ALA A 177 -1.73 -3.38 -0.88
CA ALA A 177 -0.52 -4.19 -1.10
C ALA A 177 -0.69 -5.33 -2.11
N ILE A 178 -1.52 -6.34 -1.83
CA ILE A 178 -1.65 -7.54 -2.67
C ILE A 178 -3.11 -7.80 -3.02
N PHE A 179 -3.35 -7.99 -4.32
CA PHE A 179 -4.59 -8.56 -4.84
C PHE A 179 -4.31 -9.92 -5.48
N VAL A 180 -5.10 -10.91 -5.11
CA VAL A 180 -5.06 -12.25 -5.71
C VAL A 180 -6.48 -12.65 -6.09
N SER A 181 -6.67 -13.10 -7.33
CA SER A 181 -7.96 -13.62 -7.80
C SER A 181 -7.79 -14.85 -8.65
N ASN A 182 -8.76 -15.77 -8.59
CA ASN A 182 -8.95 -16.79 -9.63
C ASN A 182 -10.21 -16.53 -10.45
N PHE A 183 -10.28 -17.07 -11.69
CA PHE A 183 -11.36 -16.74 -12.63
C PHE A 183 -12.13 -17.91 -13.26
N PHE A 184 -11.74 -19.19 -13.15
CA PHE A 184 -12.37 -20.26 -13.95
C PHE A 184 -12.48 -21.68 -13.30
N GLU A 185 -13.37 -22.45 -13.94
CA GLU A 185 -13.85 -23.86 -13.84
C GLU A 185 -13.83 -24.67 -12.52
N GLU A 186 -14.95 -25.39 -12.30
CA GLU A 186 -15.08 -26.45 -11.32
C GLU A 186 -13.96 -27.49 -11.53
N HIS A 187 -13.34 -27.96 -10.44
CA HIS A 187 -12.28 -29.00 -10.37
C HIS A 187 -10.80 -28.58 -10.44
N MET A 188 -10.49 -27.29 -10.53
CA MET A 188 -9.09 -26.81 -10.45
C MET A 188 -8.65 -26.55 -8.99
N ILE A 189 -7.41 -26.91 -8.63
CA ILE A 189 -6.83 -26.70 -7.29
C ILE A 189 -5.71 -25.68 -7.40
N SER A 190 -5.97 -24.45 -6.94
CA SER A 190 -4.93 -23.44 -6.74
C SER A 190 -4.41 -23.44 -5.31
N TYR A 191 -3.14 -23.11 -5.13
CA TYR A 191 -2.48 -23.03 -3.84
C TYR A 191 -2.02 -21.61 -3.62
N PHE A 192 -2.54 -20.93 -2.60
CA PHE A 192 -2.14 -19.57 -2.25
C PHE A 192 -1.52 -19.58 -0.86
N GLN A 193 -0.20 -19.53 -0.81
CA GLN A 193 0.58 -19.45 0.42
C GLN A 193 1.22 -18.07 0.55
N ILE A 194 0.60 -17.19 1.35
CA ILE A 194 1.11 -15.85 1.66
C ILE A 194 1.49 -15.85 3.13
N THR A 195 2.73 -16.20 3.47
CA THR A 195 3.14 -16.48 4.85
C THR A 195 4.39 -15.72 5.26
N ASN A 196 4.57 -15.44 6.56
CA ASN A 196 5.79 -14.78 7.06
C ASN A 196 6.10 -13.40 6.45
N ASN A 197 5.07 -12.67 6.00
CA ASN A 197 5.23 -11.34 5.41
C ASN A 197 4.96 -10.23 6.42
N ILE A 198 5.46 -9.03 6.14
CA ILE A 198 5.15 -7.83 6.91
C ILE A 198 4.38 -6.85 6.02
N PHE A 199 3.20 -6.45 6.47
CA PHE A 199 2.37 -5.44 5.84
C PHE A 199 2.27 -4.24 6.78
N ARG A 200 2.81 -3.10 6.36
CA ARG A 200 2.88 -1.91 7.19
C ARG A 200 2.35 -0.68 6.46
N ASN A 201 1.44 0.04 7.12
CA ASN A 201 0.91 1.32 6.64
C ASN A 201 0.31 1.24 5.22
N ASN A 202 -0.30 0.12 4.87
CA ASN A 202 -0.92 -0.03 3.56
C ASN A 202 -2.37 0.46 3.60
N TYR A 203 -2.87 0.98 2.47
CA TYR A 203 -4.19 1.60 2.36
C TYR A 203 -4.92 1.16 1.10
N GLY A 204 -6.18 0.77 1.21
CA GLY A 204 -7.05 0.50 0.05
C GLY A 204 -8.51 0.82 0.35
N ILE A 205 -9.42 0.66 -0.62
CA ILE A 205 -10.85 0.86 -0.37
C ILE A 205 -11.39 -0.22 0.56
N ASN A 206 -11.04 -1.47 0.29
CA ASN A 206 -11.56 -2.67 0.93
C ASN A 206 -10.62 -3.19 2.02
N ALA A 207 -9.32 -3.25 1.73
CA ALA A 207 -8.30 -3.65 2.70
C ALA A 207 -6.98 -2.90 2.43
N GLY A 208 -6.14 -2.77 3.45
CA GLY A 208 -4.80 -2.24 3.26
C GLY A 208 -3.83 -3.30 2.71
N SER A 209 -3.90 -4.53 3.22
CA SER A 209 -2.84 -5.53 2.97
C SER A 209 -3.20 -6.54 1.91
N ILE A 210 -4.24 -7.35 2.15
CA ILE A 210 -4.54 -8.53 1.32
C ILE A 210 -5.99 -8.45 0.86
N PHE A 211 -6.20 -8.59 -0.43
CA PHE A 211 -7.51 -8.94 -0.98
C PHE A 211 -7.38 -10.27 -1.70
N CYS A 212 -8.16 -11.25 -1.27
CA CYS A 212 -8.26 -12.53 -1.94
C CYS A 212 -9.68 -12.70 -2.50
N ASN A 213 -9.77 -12.88 -3.81
CA ASN A 213 -11.02 -13.00 -4.53
C ASN A 213 -11.15 -14.39 -5.18
N ILE A 214 -11.94 -15.26 -4.57
CA ILE A 214 -12.02 -16.67 -4.87
C ILE A 214 -13.37 -17.01 -5.51
N ILE A 215 -13.37 -17.58 -6.71
CA ILE A 215 -14.59 -17.99 -7.41
C ILE A 215 -14.97 -19.45 -7.14
N TYR A 216 -14.01 -20.35 -6.93
CA TYR A 216 -14.28 -21.80 -6.78
C TYR A 216 -13.39 -22.47 -5.74
N LEU A 217 -13.98 -22.83 -4.59
CA LEU A 217 -13.30 -23.20 -3.33
C LEU A 217 -12.47 -24.50 -3.26
N ASN A 218 -11.97 -24.99 -4.39
CA ASN A 218 -10.98 -26.08 -4.41
C ASN A 218 -9.56 -25.58 -4.08
N GLU A 219 -9.38 -24.33 -3.64
CA GLU A 219 -8.06 -23.80 -3.31
C GLU A 219 -7.60 -24.15 -1.90
N LYS A 220 -6.27 -24.23 -1.75
CA LYS A 220 -5.62 -24.28 -0.44
C LYS A 220 -5.07 -22.89 -0.13
N LEU A 221 -5.76 -22.20 0.77
CA LEU A 221 -5.38 -20.89 1.27
C LEU A 221 -4.55 -21.01 2.54
N ASN A 222 -3.47 -20.26 2.63
CA ASN A 222 -2.64 -20.16 3.83
C ASN A 222 -2.08 -18.73 3.95
N PHE A 223 -2.54 -18.02 4.97
CA PHE A 223 -2.15 -16.64 5.30
C PHE A 223 -1.45 -16.56 6.67
N SER A 224 -0.77 -17.63 7.08
CA SER A 224 -0.19 -17.77 8.42
C SER A 224 1.05 -16.92 8.65
N SER A 225 1.32 -16.64 9.93
CA SER A 225 2.55 -15.97 10.40
C SER A 225 2.84 -14.60 9.77
N ASN A 226 1.83 -13.88 9.30
CA ASN A 226 1.99 -12.52 8.78
C ASN A 226 1.91 -11.48 9.91
N THR A 227 2.62 -10.37 9.75
CA THR A 227 2.57 -9.23 10.68
C THR A 227 1.90 -8.03 10.00
N LEU A 228 0.73 -7.61 10.50
CA LEU A 228 -0.13 -6.59 9.93
C LEU A 228 -0.14 -5.35 10.84
N ILE A 229 0.45 -4.25 10.41
CA ILE A 229 0.69 -3.07 11.25
C ILE A 229 0.16 -1.81 10.56
N SER A 230 -0.79 -1.15 11.21
CA SER A 230 -1.25 0.19 10.88
C SER A 230 -1.80 0.30 9.46
N ASN A 231 -2.31 -0.82 8.93
CA ASN A 231 -3.07 -0.84 7.68
C ASN A 231 -4.44 -0.22 7.90
N MET A 232 -4.99 0.33 6.82
CA MET A 232 -6.23 1.09 6.82
C MET A 232 -7.06 0.76 5.58
N ASN A 233 -8.37 0.99 5.67
CA ASN A 233 -9.24 0.99 4.50
C ASN A 233 -10.17 2.22 4.49
N ASN A 234 -10.90 2.43 3.40
CA ASN A 234 -11.85 3.55 3.28
C ASN A 234 -13.28 3.18 3.69
N GLN A 235 -13.47 2.04 4.35
CA GLN A 235 -14.81 1.62 4.78
C GLN A 235 -15.24 2.41 6.02
N THR A 236 -16.49 2.88 6.06
CA THR A 236 -17.04 3.67 7.19
C THR A 236 -16.90 2.96 8.54
N LYS A 237 -17.01 1.62 8.54
CA LYS A 237 -16.90 0.81 9.75
C LYS A 237 -15.46 0.36 10.06
N GLN A 238 -14.49 0.62 9.16
CA GLN A 238 -13.09 0.18 9.27
C GLN A 238 -12.92 -1.33 9.53
N ILE A 239 -13.86 -2.13 9.04
CA ILE A 239 -13.86 -3.59 9.14
C ILE A 239 -12.96 -4.13 8.04
N GLY A 240 -12.17 -5.18 8.30
CA GLY A 240 -11.31 -5.81 7.29
C GLY A 240 -10.13 -4.95 6.85
N LYS A 241 -9.68 -4.01 7.69
CA LYS A 241 -8.62 -3.07 7.32
C LYS A 241 -7.30 -3.76 6.96
N ASP A 242 -7.05 -4.97 7.47
CA ASP A 242 -5.87 -5.74 7.11
C ASP A 242 -6.12 -6.62 5.89
N ALA A 243 -7.19 -7.41 5.91
CA ALA A 243 -7.52 -8.31 4.81
C ALA A 243 -9.01 -8.39 4.52
N GLN A 244 -9.34 -8.56 3.24
CA GLN A 244 -10.67 -8.90 2.75
C GLN A 244 -10.62 -10.18 1.92
N LEU A 245 -11.52 -11.11 2.23
CA LEU A 245 -11.71 -12.35 1.49
C LEU A 245 -13.11 -12.38 0.87
N THR A 246 -13.19 -12.65 -0.41
CA THR A 246 -14.46 -12.81 -1.13
C THR A 246 -14.51 -14.20 -1.72
N PHE A 247 -15.61 -14.92 -1.47
CA PHE A 247 -15.87 -16.25 -2.01
C PHE A 247 -17.13 -16.21 -2.88
N TYR A 248 -17.06 -16.74 -4.10
CA TYR A 248 -18.23 -17.02 -4.92
C TYR A 248 -18.51 -18.52 -4.90
N GLU A 249 -19.79 -18.86 -5.00
CA GLU A 249 -20.30 -20.24 -5.00
C GLU A 249 -19.65 -21.18 -3.97
N PRO A 250 -19.59 -20.78 -2.68
CA PRO A 250 -19.06 -21.67 -1.64
C PRO A 250 -19.96 -22.91 -1.47
N PRO A 251 -19.39 -24.04 -0.99
CA PRO A 251 -20.15 -25.24 -0.66
C PRO A 251 -21.41 -24.96 0.17
N ILE A 252 -22.47 -25.76 -0.05
CA ILE A 252 -23.80 -25.50 0.51
C ILE A 252 -23.80 -25.52 2.05
N ASP A 253 -22.95 -26.36 2.64
CA ASP A 253 -22.78 -26.58 4.07
C ASP A 253 -21.94 -25.49 4.79
N TRP A 254 -21.39 -24.53 4.04
CA TRP A 254 -20.71 -23.38 4.65
C TRP A 254 -21.68 -22.56 5.50
N SER A 255 -21.25 -22.27 6.73
CA SER A 255 -21.92 -21.40 7.67
C SER A 255 -20.98 -20.27 8.07
N GLN A 256 -21.51 -19.19 8.64
CA GLN A 256 -20.68 -18.08 9.11
C GLN A 256 -19.66 -18.54 10.18
N SER A 257 -20.04 -19.43 11.10
CA SER A 257 -19.16 -19.94 12.15
C SER A 257 -18.06 -20.84 11.60
N SER A 258 -18.40 -21.84 10.77
CA SER A 258 -17.40 -22.73 10.17
C SER A 258 -16.44 -21.97 9.26
N THR A 259 -16.92 -20.95 8.54
CA THR A 259 -16.07 -20.08 7.72
C THR A 259 -15.11 -19.24 8.57
N ALA A 260 -15.60 -18.67 9.68
CA ALA A 260 -14.74 -17.94 10.59
C ALA A 260 -13.64 -18.83 11.20
N GLU A 261 -13.97 -20.07 11.60
CA GLU A 261 -13.00 -21.05 12.10
C GLU A 261 -11.92 -21.38 11.05
N MET A 262 -12.32 -21.66 9.81
CA MET A 262 -11.36 -21.89 8.70
C MET A 262 -10.43 -20.69 8.48
N ILE A 263 -10.95 -19.46 8.52
CA ILE A 263 -10.13 -18.26 8.33
C ILE A 263 -9.18 -18.06 9.51
N VAL A 264 -9.59 -18.38 10.74
CA VAL A 264 -8.68 -18.37 11.92
C VAL A 264 -7.51 -19.32 11.69
N ASP A 265 -7.79 -20.52 11.19
CA ASP A 265 -6.75 -21.51 10.87
C ASP A 265 -5.82 -21.04 9.74
N TRP A 266 -6.37 -20.44 8.68
CA TRP A 266 -5.57 -19.89 7.58
C TRP A 266 -4.65 -18.75 8.03
N PHE A 267 -5.06 -17.96 9.02
CA PHE A 267 -4.26 -16.87 9.59
C PHE A 267 -3.51 -17.26 10.87
N ASN A 268 -3.35 -18.56 11.14
CA ASN A 268 -2.68 -19.01 12.36
C ASN A 268 -1.27 -18.38 12.52
N GLY A 269 -0.95 -17.92 13.72
CA GLY A 269 0.31 -17.22 14.02
C GLY A 269 0.42 -15.79 13.47
N SER A 270 -0.54 -15.31 12.68
CA SER A 270 -0.56 -13.93 12.19
C SER A 270 -0.96 -12.95 13.30
N THR A 271 -0.39 -11.75 13.26
CA THR A 271 -0.70 -10.67 14.23
C THR A 271 -1.18 -9.41 13.55
N SER A 272 -2.06 -8.67 14.22
CA SER A 272 -2.63 -7.41 13.74
C SER A 272 -2.72 -6.36 14.84
N ASP A 273 -2.44 -5.10 14.51
CA ASP A 273 -2.70 -3.98 15.42
C ASP A 273 -4.14 -3.41 15.35
N ALA A 274 -5.03 -4.06 14.60
CA ALA A 274 -6.44 -3.72 14.55
C ALA A 274 -7.12 -3.97 15.89
N LYS A 275 -7.88 -2.98 16.38
CA LYS A 275 -8.65 -3.12 17.63
C LYS A 275 -9.68 -4.26 17.56
N LYS A 276 -10.25 -4.50 16.39
CA LYS A 276 -11.25 -5.54 16.10
C LYS A 276 -11.35 -5.74 14.58
N ASP A 277 -11.95 -6.86 14.19
CA ASP A 277 -12.38 -7.14 12.82
C ASP A 277 -11.24 -6.98 11.80
N SER A 278 -10.04 -7.46 12.13
CA SER A 278 -8.83 -7.36 11.30
C SER A 278 -9.05 -7.92 9.88
N VAL A 279 -9.73 -9.07 9.80
CA VAL A 279 -10.04 -9.76 8.55
C VAL A 279 -11.55 -9.78 8.37
N TYR A 280 -12.01 -9.37 7.19
CA TYR A 280 -13.40 -9.42 6.80
C TYR A 280 -13.59 -10.43 5.67
N PHE A 281 -14.73 -11.13 5.69
CA PHE A 281 -15.07 -12.06 4.63
C PHE A 281 -16.51 -11.90 4.17
N GLN A 282 -16.72 -12.19 2.88
CA GLN A 282 -18.03 -12.23 2.25
C GLN A 282 -18.12 -13.47 1.37
N ALA A 283 -19.29 -14.07 1.31
CA ALA A 283 -19.57 -15.17 0.41
C ALA A 283 -20.87 -14.95 -0.37
N TYR A 284 -20.84 -15.28 -1.66
CA TYR A 284 -21.91 -15.03 -2.61
C TYR A 284 -22.38 -16.33 -3.24
N ARG A 285 -23.70 -16.50 -3.39
CA ARG A 285 -24.32 -17.57 -4.18
C ARG A 285 -25.24 -16.95 -5.21
N ASN A 286 -25.12 -17.34 -6.48
CA ASN A 286 -25.82 -16.74 -7.61
C ASN A 286 -25.74 -15.20 -7.61
N LYS A 287 -24.56 -14.65 -7.34
CA LYS A 287 -24.29 -13.20 -7.22
C LYS A 287 -25.01 -12.47 -6.07
N VAL A 288 -25.69 -13.19 -5.18
CA VAL A 288 -26.33 -12.63 -3.98
C VAL A 288 -25.45 -12.95 -2.78
N MET A 289 -25.15 -11.94 -1.96
CA MET A 289 -24.40 -12.14 -0.72
C MET A 289 -25.20 -13.08 0.20
N PHE A 290 -24.66 -14.28 0.43
CA PHE A 290 -25.25 -15.31 1.26
C PHE A 290 -24.83 -15.16 2.72
N MET A 291 -23.56 -14.80 2.97
CA MET A 291 -23.06 -14.53 4.31
C MET A 291 -21.91 -13.53 4.30
N SER A 292 -21.66 -12.92 5.45
CA SER A 292 -20.49 -12.11 5.71
C SER A 292 -20.13 -12.19 7.19
N GLY A 293 -18.88 -11.92 7.52
CA GLY A 293 -18.41 -11.93 8.89
C GLY A 293 -17.01 -11.35 8.99
N SER A 294 -16.50 -11.32 10.20
CA SER A 294 -15.14 -10.85 10.49
C SER A 294 -14.52 -11.70 11.59
N ILE A 295 -13.19 -11.72 11.61
CA ILE A 295 -12.39 -12.24 12.71
C ILE A 295 -11.41 -11.18 13.19
N THR A 296 -11.03 -11.26 14.45
CA THR A 296 -9.98 -10.41 15.02
C THR A 296 -8.73 -11.27 15.23
N LEU A 297 -7.62 -10.87 14.63
CA LEU A 297 -6.36 -11.58 14.79
C LEU A 297 -5.72 -11.23 16.15
N GLN A 298 -4.75 -12.03 16.56
CA GLN A 298 -4.02 -11.76 17.79
C GLN A 298 -3.24 -10.45 17.67
N HIS A 299 -3.16 -9.71 18.76
CA HIS A 299 -2.38 -8.49 18.80
C HIS A 299 -0.87 -8.82 18.86
N PRO A 300 -0.01 -8.03 18.19
CA PRO A 300 1.42 -8.24 18.29
C PRO A 300 1.91 -8.06 19.74
N PRO A 301 2.96 -8.78 20.15
CA PRO A 301 3.56 -8.59 21.46
C PRO A 301 3.99 -7.13 21.62
N ASN A 302 3.43 -6.44 22.63
CA ASN A 302 3.54 -5.00 22.91
C ASN A 302 2.52 -4.07 22.22
N TRP A 303 1.43 -4.59 21.67
CA TRP A 303 0.32 -3.77 21.20
C TRP A 303 -0.23 -2.86 22.32
N GLY A 304 -0.46 -1.59 21.99
CA GLY A 304 -0.95 -0.57 22.93
C GLY A 304 0.08 -0.07 23.95
N LYS A 305 1.29 -0.64 24.02
CA LYS A 305 2.38 -0.09 24.82
C LYS A 305 3.07 1.01 24.03
N LEU A 306 2.87 2.26 24.45
CA LEU A 306 3.68 3.38 23.98
C LEU A 306 5.17 3.04 24.21
N SER A 307 6.01 3.27 23.20
CA SER A 307 7.44 3.17 23.41
C SER A 307 7.83 4.11 24.56
N THR A 308 8.71 3.68 25.46
CA THR A 308 9.15 4.50 26.60
C THR A 308 9.66 5.87 26.13
N HIS A 309 10.31 5.92 24.98
CA HIS A 309 10.77 7.14 24.33
C HIS A 309 9.63 8.05 23.88
N SER A 310 8.56 7.50 23.28
CA SER A 310 7.37 8.27 22.89
C SER A 310 6.64 8.83 24.11
N LEU A 311 6.53 8.06 25.20
CA LEU A 311 5.92 8.51 26.45
C LEU A 311 6.73 9.67 27.06
N ILE A 312 8.05 9.54 27.15
CA ILE A 312 8.94 10.60 27.63
C ILE A 312 8.80 11.86 26.76
N GLY A 313 8.77 11.70 25.43
CA GLY A 313 8.59 12.81 24.49
C GLY A 313 7.28 13.58 24.71
N ILE A 314 6.16 12.87 24.94
CA ILE A 314 4.85 13.49 25.23
C ILE A 314 4.91 14.25 26.57
N ILE A 315 5.51 13.67 27.60
CA ILE A 315 5.64 14.31 28.91
C ILE A 315 6.47 15.60 28.79
N VAL A 316 7.66 15.53 28.19
CA VAL A 316 8.55 16.69 28.01
C VAL A 316 7.85 17.78 27.17
N GLY A 317 7.21 17.39 26.07
CA GLY A 317 6.47 18.31 25.21
C GLY A 317 5.33 19.03 25.95
N SER A 318 4.58 18.31 26.78
CA SER A 318 3.47 18.91 27.55
C SER A 318 3.96 19.94 28.57
N VAL A 319 5.09 19.69 29.24
CA VAL A 319 5.69 20.63 30.20
C VAL A 319 6.13 21.92 29.52
N VAL A 320 6.75 21.82 28.34
CA VAL A 320 7.17 22.99 27.56
C VAL A 320 5.98 23.83 27.10
N ILE A 321 4.89 23.19 26.67
CA ILE A 321 3.65 23.88 26.26
C ILE A 321 3.04 24.64 27.45
N VAL A 322 2.92 24.00 28.61
CA VAL A 322 2.38 24.64 29.82
C VAL A 322 3.26 25.82 30.24
N ALA A 323 4.59 25.67 30.26
CA ALA A 323 5.50 26.76 30.60
C ALA A 323 5.38 27.94 29.63
N SER A 324 5.23 27.67 28.33
CA SER A 324 5.06 28.69 27.30
C SER A 324 3.75 29.47 27.48
N ILE A 325 2.64 28.79 27.80
CA ILE A 325 1.35 29.43 28.08
C ILE A 325 1.45 30.35 29.30
N VAL A 326 2.11 29.89 30.38
CA VAL A 326 2.32 30.71 31.59
C VAL A 326 3.12 31.97 31.28
N ILE A 327 4.19 31.86 30.49
CA ILE A 327 5.00 33.01 30.08
C ILE A 327 4.15 34.02 29.29
N ILE A 328 3.34 33.55 28.34
CA ILE A 328 2.44 34.41 27.55
C ILE A 328 1.45 35.15 28.46
N ILE A 329 0.85 34.45 29.43
CA ILE A 329 -0.08 35.07 30.39
C ILE A 329 0.62 36.17 31.20
N ILE A 330 1.84 35.91 31.69
CA ILE A 330 2.63 36.91 32.44
C ILE A 330 2.89 38.14 31.56
N PHE A 331 3.31 37.96 30.31
CA PHE A 331 3.52 39.07 29.38
C PHE A 331 2.24 39.88 29.13
N VAL A 332 1.10 39.22 28.95
CA VAL A 332 -0.20 39.88 28.75
C VAL A 332 -0.58 40.70 30.00
N VAL A 333 -0.42 40.14 31.20
CA VAL A 333 -0.71 40.84 32.46
C VAL A 333 0.20 42.04 32.67
N LEU A 334 1.51 41.89 32.42
CA LEU A 334 2.47 42.99 32.51
C LEU A 334 2.14 44.09 31.50
N TRP A 335 1.78 43.74 30.28
CA TRP A 335 1.38 44.71 29.26
C TRP A 335 0.10 45.44 29.63
N TYR A 336 -0.91 44.73 30.16
CA TYR A 336 -2.15 45.32 30.62
C TYR A 336 -1.93 46.29 31.80
N ASN A 337 -1.11 45.89 32.79
CA ASN A 337 -0.77 46.73 33.92
C ASN A 337 0.01 47.99 33.48
N LYS A 338 0.96 47.85 32.55
CA LYS A 338 1.69 49.00 31.99
C LYS A 338 0.75 49.95 31.25
N LYS A 339 -0.19 49.43 30.45
CA LYS A 339 -1.20 50.23 29.74
C LYS A 339 -2.11 50.98 30.72
N LYS A 340 -2.52 50.34 31.82
CA LYS A 340 -3.32 50.97 32.87
C LYS A 340 -2.56 52.11 33.58
N GLN A 341 -1.27 51.93 33.85
CA GLN A 341 -0.42 53.00 34.38
C GLN A 341 -0.32 54.17 33.41
N TYR A 342 -0.08 53.94 32.11
CA TYR A 342 -0.06 55.02 31.10
C TYR A 342 -1.38 55.82 31.05
N GLN A 343 -2.53 55.16 31.17
CA GLN A 343 -3.83 55.84 31.19
C GLN A 343 -4.04 56.66 32.48
N GLN A 344 -3.48 56.25 33.61
CA GLN A 344 -3.51 57.04 34.84
C GLN A 344 -2.60 58.28 34.76
N THR A 345 -1.41 58.16 34.15
CA THR A 345 -0.51 59.29 33.96
C THR A 345 -1.05 60.32 32.97
N SER A 346 -1.69 59.89 31.86
CA SER A 346 -2.31 60.80 30.90
C SER A 346 -3.48 61.58 31.51
N ASN A 347 -4.29 60.94 32.34
CA ASN A 347 -5.38 61.62 33.05
C ASN A 347 -4.84 62.67 34.05
N PHE A 348 -3.70 62.40 34.69
CA PHE A 348 -3.06 63.35 35.60
C PHE A 348 -2.46 64.58 34.87
N GLU A 349 -1.89 64.40 33.68
CA GLU A 349 -1.41 65.51 32.84
C GLU A 349 -2.55 66.34 32.26
N SER A 350 -3.65 65.71 31.83
CA SER A 350 -4.85 66.44 31.38
C SER A 350 -5.48 67.27 32.50
N SER A 351 -5.51 66.77 33.74
CA SER A 351 -5.96 67.56 34.91
C SER A 351 -5.04 68.74 35.23
N ARG A 352 -3.70 68.60 35.04
CA ARG A 352 -2.75 69.71 35.21
C ARG A 352 -2.91 70.80 34.13
N LEU A 353 -3.22 70.43 32.89
CA LEU A 353 -3.44 71.40 31.79
C LEU A 353 -4.69 72.25 32.02
N ILE A 354 -5.79 71.65 32.52
CA ILE A 354 -7.03 72.37 32.87
C ILE A 354 -6.77 73.38 34.01
N LEU A 355 -5.96 73.01 35.00
CA LEU A 355 -5.59 73.90 36.11
C LEU A 355 -4.70 75.08 35.67
N ARG A 356 -3.83 74.90 34.65
CA ARG A 356 -3.03 76.00 34.09
C ARG A 356 -3.84 76.99 33.25
N THR A 357 -4.88 76.54 32.56
CA THR A 357 -5.78 77.44 31.80
C THR A 357 -6.69 78.29 32.69
N SER A 358 -7.00 77.82 33.91
CA SER A 358 -7.80 78.57 34.89
C SER A 358 -7.08 79.79 35.49
N TYR A 359 -5.75 79.86 35.45
CA TYR A 359 -4.97 80.99 36.00
C TYR A 359 -4.61 82.06 34.96
N ARG A 360 -5.05 81.92 33.71
CA ARG A 360 -4.83 82.92 32.64
C ARG A 360 -6.02 83.84 32.38
N SER A 361 -7.06 83.74 33.20
CA SER A 361 -8.26 84.57 33.15
C SER A 361 -8.50 85.26 34.49
N ILE A 362 -7.63 86.20 34.84
CA ILE A 362 -7.92 87.33 35.73
C ILE A 362 -7.30 88.56 35.07
#